data_AF-A0A1Y4HX57-F1
#
_entry.id   AF-A0A1Y4HX57-F1
#
_cell.length_a   1.000
_cell.length_b   1.000
_cell.length_c   1.000
_cell.angle_alpha   90.00
_cell.angle_beta   90.00
_cell.angle_gamma   90.00
#
_symmetry.space_group_name_H-M   'P 1'
#
loop_
_entity.id
_entity.type
_entity.pdbx_description
1 polymer ?
#
loop_
_entity_poly.entity_id
_entity_poly.type
_entity_poly.pdbx_seq_one_letter_code
_entity_poly.pdbx_strand_id
1 'polypeptide(L)'
;MTFKQMREAREEAYGRKVPGIRAFFSFWAPVVFLLSLWGVIDAVQNWNGDAVGFISSLALAVSAFSAAVFGRFWDKAAWISGLVSLGVFFVSRTWDFVSVISSMSGLTSALTGAVSDVGGEMGGVGGFVAGAVNAGISFGSGIVMAATIMAFLLYLVFIAYYVYIFIRHSELFLSDFSQAEA
;
A
#
# COMPACT_ATOMS: atom_id res chain seq x y z
N MET A 1 35.44 2.03 4.17
CA MET A 1 34.79 2.56 2.95
C MET A 1 33.60 3.43 3.31
N THR A 2 33.35 4.50 2.57
CA THR A 2 32.12 5.29 2.68
C THR A 2 30.94 4.55 2.03
N PHE A 3 29.70 4.84 2.45
CA PHE A 3 28.48 4.17 1.94
C PHE A 3 28.35 4.20 0.40
N LYS A 4 28.79 5.32 -0.19
CA LYS A 4 28.79 5.49 -1.65
C LYS A 4 29.74 4.50 -2.33
N GLN A 5 30.90 4.25 -1.72
CA GLN A 5 31.92 3.32 -2.23
C GLN A 5 31.47 1.86 -2.15
N MET A 6 30.80 1.43 -1.07
CA MET A 6 30.29 0.05 -0.97
C MET A 6 29.19 -0.25 -2.01
N ARG A 7 28.35 0.75 -2.30
CA ARG A 7 27.28 0.64 -3.28
C ARG A 7 27.80 0.68 -4.72
N GLU A 8 28.74 1.58 -5.01
CA GLU A 8 29.40 1.66 -6.32
C GLU A 8 30.20 0.39 -6.60
N ALA A 9 30.90 -0.17 -5.60
CA ALA A 9 31.61 -1.44 -5.73
C ALA A 9 30.69 -2.63 -6.04
N ARG A 10 29.50 -2.71 -5.43
CA ARG A 10 28.50 -3.75 -5.78
C ARG A 10 27.89 -3.54 -7.16
N GLU A 11 27.63 -2.29 -7.56
CA GLU A 11 27.16 -1.98 -8.93
C GLU A 11 28.20 -2.32 -10.00
N GLU A 12 29.47 -2.04 -9.73
CA GLU A 12 30.60 -2.39 -10.59
C GLU A 12 30.78 -3.90 -10.66
N ALA A 13 30.70 -4.60 -9.53
CA ALA A 13 30.80 -6.07 -9.50
C ALA A 13 29.60 -6.78 -10.16
N TYR A 14 28.42 -6.18 -10.14
CA TYR A 14 27.24 -6.67 -10.86
C TYR A 14 27.26 -6.29 -12.36
N GLY A 15 28.09 -5.33 -12.76
CA GLY A 15 28.35 -4.96 -14.15
C GLY A 15 27.23 -4.22 -14.86
N ARG A 16 26.06 -3.99 -14.23
CA ARG A 16 24.91 -3.27 -14.82
C ARG A 16 24.13 -2.47 -13.78
N LYS A 17 23.64 -1.29 -14.18
CA LYS A 17 22.68 -0.53 -13.36
C LYS A 17 21.31 -1.17 -13.46
N VAL A 18 20.70 -1.50 -12.31
CA VAL A 18 19.33 -2.01 -12.28
C VAL A 18 18.36 -0.83 -12.16
N PRO A 19 17.54 -0.55 -13.20
CA PRO A 19 16.54 0.50 -13.13
C PRO A 19 15.48 0.15 -12.07
N GLY A 20 14.95 1.17 -11.38
CA GLY A 20 13.88 0.99 -10.40
C GLY A 20 14.32 0.69 -8.96
N ILE A 21 15.38 -0.11 -8.73
CA ILE A 21 15.85 -0.48 -7.37
C ILE A 21 16.22 0.75 -6.55
N ARG A 22 16.96 1.69 -7.16
CA ARG A 22 17.33 2.95 -6.52
C ARG A 22 16.11 3.77 -6.12
N ALA A 23 15.12 3.85 -7.01
CA ALA A 23 13.87 4.57 -6.76
C ALA A 23 13.05 3.89 -5.65
N PHE A 24 13.05 2.56 -5.58
CA PHE A 24 12.38 1.83 -4.50
C PHE A 24 12.94 2.25 -3.12
N PHE A 25 14.25 2.08 -2.91
CA PHE A 25 14.85 2.31 -1.61
C PHE A 25 15.02 3.79 -1.25
N SER A 26 15.23 4.67 -2.24
CA SER A 26 15.52 6.09 -1.99
C SER A 26 14.30 7.00 -2.05
N PHE A 27 13.21 6.56 -2.67
CA PHE A 27 12.00 7.35 -2.82
C PHE A 27 10.77 6.62 -2.26
N TRP A 28 10.44 5.44 -2.78
CA TRP A 28 9.20 4.76 -2.40
C TRP A 28 9.19 4.28 -0.94
N ALA A 29 10.25 3.63 -0.45
CA ALA A 29 10.31 3.14 0.92
C ALA A 29 10.22 4.29 1.95
N PRO A 30 10.94 5.42 1.80
CA PRO A 30 10.72 6.60 2.65
C PRO A 30 9.31 7.17 2.57
N VAL A 31 8.69 7.24 1.38
CA VAL A 31 7.32 7.73 1.21
C VAL A 31 6.32 6.83 1.92
N VAL A 32 6.42 5.51 1.74
CA VAL A 32 5.57 4.53 2.44
C VAL A 32 5.76 4.65 3.94
N PHE A 33 7.00 4.79 4.43
CA PHE A 33 7.28 5.01 5.85
C PHE A 33 6.56 6.26 6.38
N LEU A 34 6.69 7.41 5.72
CA LEU A 34 6.07 8.66 6.17
C LEU A 34 4.53 8.58 6.18
N LEU A 35 3.93 7.99 5.14
CA LEU A 35 2.48 7.81 5.06
C LEU A 35 1.97 6.86 6.14
N SER A 36 2.68 5.76 6.40
CA SER A 36 2.30 4.80 7.44
C SER A 36 2.51 5.37 8.84
N LEU A 37 3.57 6.15 9.06
CA LEU A 37 3.81 6.85 10.31
C LEU A 37 2.71 7.88 10.60
N TRP A 38 2.22 8.57 9.56
CA TRP A 38 1.07 9.46 9.69
C TRP A 38 -0.18 8.71 10.17
N GLY A 39 -0.46 7.53 9.61
CA GLY A 39 -1.56 6.68 10.06
C GLY A 39 -1.43 6.24 11.53
N VAL A 40 -0.20 5.96 11.98
CA VAL A 40 0.09 5.67 13.39
C VAL A 40 -0.17 6.89 14.27
N ILE A 41 0.30 8.07 13.87
CA ILE A 41 0.11 9.32 14.63
C ILE A 41 -1.39 9.63 14.77
N ASP A 42 -2.14 9.55 13.68
CA ASP A 42 -3.58 9.82 13.68
C ASP A 42 -4.33 8.83 14.58
N ALA A 43 -4.00 7.54 14.50
CA ALA A 43 -4.58 6.53 15.39
C ALA A 43 -4.28 6.81 16.87
N VAL A 44 -3.09 7.29 17.22
CA VAL A 44 -2.73 7.64 18.61
C VAL A 44 -3.46 8.90 19.08
N GLN A 45 -3.62 9.91 18.21
CA GLN A 45 -4.30 11.17 18.56
C GLN A 45 -5.81 11.01 18.62
N ASN A 46 -6.38 10.19 17.75
CA ASN A 46 -7.82 10.00 17.54
C ASN A 46 -8.19 8.52 17.68
N TRP A 47 -7.88 7.91 18.83
CA TRP A 47 -8.10 6.48 19.03
C TRP A 47 -9.58 6.10 18.91
N ASN A 48 -9.91 5.40 17.81
CA ASN A 48 -11.26 4.92 17.51
C ASN A 48 -11.45 3.41 17.81
N GLY A 49 -10.49 2.77 18.49
CA GLY A 49 -10.54 1.33 18.77
C GLY A 49 -10.13 0.41 17.61
N ASP A 50 -9.69 0.95 16.48
CA ASP A 50 -9.20 0.17 15.33
C ASP A 50 -7.77 -0.33 15.55
N ALA A 51 -7.65 -1.42 16.31
CA ALA A 51 -6.37 -2.07 16.56
C ALA A 51 -5.73 -2.66 15.29
N VAL A 52 -6.54 -3.08 14.30
CA VAL A 52 -6.04 -3.73 13.09
C VAL A 52 -5.39 -2.71 12.16
N GLY A 53 -6.03 -1.56 11.96
CA GLY A 53 -5.46 -0.44 11.20
C GLY A 53 -4.19 0.11 11.84
N PHE A 54 -4.18 0.23 13.18
CA PHE A 54 -3.00 0.64 13.93
C PHE A 54 -1.81 -0.33 13.77
N ILE A 55 -2.03 -1.63 13.99
CA ILE A 55 -0.97 -2.65 13.87
C ILE A 55 -0.45 -2.73 12.43
N SER A 56 -1.34 -2.65 11.44
CA SER A 56 -0.95 -2.68 10.03
C SER A 56 -0.10 -1.47 9.64
N SER A 57 -0.48 -0.27 10.12
CA SER A 57 0.29 0.96 9.88
C SER A 57 1.64 0.93 10.57
N LEU A 58 1.72 0.39 11.79
CA LEU A 58 2.97 0.23 12.52
C LEU A 58 3.91 -0.77 11.80
N ALA A 59 3.38 -1.93 11.41
CA ALA A 59 4.14 -2.96 10.70
C ALA A 59 4.68 -2.44 9.35
N LEU A 60 3.86 -1.66 8.64
CA LEU A 60 4.28 -0.97 7.42
C LEU A 60 5.38 0.05 7.67
N ALA A 61 5.23 0.90 8.69
CA ALA A 61 6.23 1.90 9.01
C ALA A 61 7.58 1.24 9.35
N VAL A 62 7.58 0.22 10.22
CA VAL A 62 8.82 -0.46 10.62
C VAL A 62 9.47 -1.18 9.43
N SER A 63 8.69 -1.89 8.61
CA SER A 63 9.22 -2.62 7.45
C SER A 63 9.72 -1.68 6.34
N ALA A 64 9.02 -0.59 6.07
CA ALA A 64 9.44 0.43 5.10
C ALA A 64 10.68 1.21 5.57
N PHE A 65 10.77 1.53 6.86
CA PHE A 65 11.97 2.13 7.44
C PHE A 65 13.17 1.18 7.33
N SER A 66 12.99 -0.09 7.69
CA SER A 66 14.01 -1.13 7.55
C SER A 66 14.49 -1.22 6.10
N ALA A 67 13.57 -1.28 5.12
CA ALA A 67 13.91 -1.27 3.71
C ALA A 67 14.70 -0.01 3.31
N ALA A 68 14.29 1.18 3.75
CA ALA A 68 14.99 2.43 3.43
C ALA A 68 16.41 2.52 4.04
N VAL A 69 16.60 1.96 5.24
CA VAL A 69 17.90 1.95 5.94
C VAL A 69 18.84 0.91 5.32
N PHE A 70 18.39 -0.34 5.21
CA PHE A 70 19.22 -1.42 4.65
C PHE A 70 19.41 -1.29 3.15
N GLY A 71 18.45 -0.70 2.44
CA GLY A 71 18.52 -0.37 1.01
C GLY A 71 19.69 0.50 0.59
N ARG A 72 20.46 1.05 1.55
CA ARG A 72 21.72 1.76 1.31
C ARG A 72 22.89 0.82 0.99
N PHE A 73 22.86 -0.41 1.49
CA PHE A 73 23.99 -1.36 1.42
C PHE A 73 23.85 -2.42 0.33
N TRP A 74 22.65 -2.55 -0.26
CA TRP A 74 22.36 -3.53 -1.32
C TRP A 74 22.81 -4.94 -0.95
N ASP A 75 22.60 -5.29 0.31
CA ASP A 75 22.96 -6.55 0.91
C ASP A 75 21.75 -7.48 1.06
N LYS A 76 22.00 -8.68 1.59
CA LYS A 76 20.95 -9.64 1.88
C LYS A 76 19.87 -9.07 2.81
N ALA A 77 20.25 -8.21 3.75
CA ALA A 77 19.31 -7.51 4.62
C ALA A 77 18.42 -6.54 3.84
N ALA A 78 18.95 -5.79 2.87
CA ALA A 78 18.18 -4.94 1.95
C ALA A 78 17.16 -5.74 1.13
N TRP A 79 17.55 -6.92 0.64
CA TRP A 79 16.67 -7.79 -0.13
C TRP A 79 15.52 -8.35 0.72
N ILE A 80 15.84 -8.89 1.91
CA ILE A 80 14.83 -9.42 2.84
C ILE A 80 13.89 -8.31 3.30
N SER A 81 14.44 -7.17 3.76
CA SER A 81 13.62 -6.04 4.23
C SER A 81 12.76 -5.44 3.13
N GLY A 82 13.26 -5.35 1.90
CA GLY A 82 12.49 -4.93 0.73
C GLY A 82 11.32 -5.86 0.41
N LEU A 83 11.56 -7.17 0.37
CA LEU A 83 10.49 -8.16 0.14
C LEU A 83 9.48 -8.21 1.28
N VAL A 84 9.93 -8.12 2.53
CA VAL A 84 9.04 -8.07 3.70
C VAL A 84 8.18 -6.80 3.64
N SER A 85 8.77 -5.64 3.33
CA SER A 85 8.05 -4.38 3.16
C SER A 85 6.96 -4.49 2.07
N LEU A 86 7.29 -5.08 0.92
CA LEU A 86 6.32 -5.32 -0.17
C LEU A 86 5.22 -6.31 0.24
N GLY A 87 5.55 -7.36 0.99
CA GLY A 87 4.57 -8.34 1.49
C GLY A 87 3.60 -7.73 2.50
N VAL A 88 4.10 -6.97 3.47
CA VAL A 88 3.25 -6.25 4.43
C VAL A 88 2.38 -5.22 3.72
N PHE A 89 2.91 -4.53 2.71
CA PHE A 89 2.16 -3.60 1.86
C PHE A 89 1.04 -4.28 1.07
N PHE A 90 1.30 -5.46 0.53
CA PHE A 90 0.26 -6.26 -0.13
C PHE A 90 -0.88 -6.64 0.82
N VAL A 91 -0.54 -7.16 2.00
CA VAL A 91 -1.56 -7.59 2.99
C VAL A 91 -2.39 -6.41 3.47
N SER A 92 -1.73 -5.30 3.84
CA SER A 92 -2.43 -4.10 4.30
C SER A 92 -3.35 -3.51 3.22
N ARG A 93 -2.89 -3.37 1.97
CA ARG A 93 -3.73 -2.84 0.90
C ARG A 93 -4.88 -3.75 0.51
N THR A 94 -4.69 -5.06 0.60
CA THR A 94 -5.77 -6.04 0.39
C THR A 94 -6.81 -5.94 1.51
N TRP A 95 -6.36 -5.79 2.76
CA TRP A 95 -7.26 -5.60 3.89
C TRP A 95 -8.07 -4.30 3.78
N ASP A 96 -7.42 -3.18 3.47
CA ASP A 96 -8.08 -1.89 3.23
C ASP A 96 -9.13 -2.02 2.13
N PHE A 97 -8.77 -2.65 1.01
CA PHE A 97 -9.66 -2.86 -0.12
C PHE A 97 -10.91 -3.68 0.25
N VAL A 98 -10.72 -4.81 0.94
CA VAL A 98 -11.83 -5.67 1.40
C VAL A 98 -12.70 -4.93 2.42
N SER A 99 -12.10 -4.16 3.33
CA SER A 99 -12.82 -3.38 4.34
C SER A 99 -13.68 -2.27 3.71
N VAL A 100 -13.15 -1.57 2.69
CA VAL A 100 -13.90 -0.55 1.95
C VAL A 100 -15.05 -1.18 1.18
N ILE A 101 -14.84 -2.29 0.46
CA ILE A 101 -15.92 -2.96 -0.25
C ILE A 101 -17.01 -3.45 0.71
N SER A 102 -16.61 -4.04 1.84
CA SER A 102 -17.55 -4.57 2.84
C SER A 102 -18.39 -3.45 3.46
N SER A 103 -17.75 -2.35 3.85
CA SER A 103 -18.45 -1.18 4.42
C SER A 103 -19.36 -0.47 3.40
N MET A 104 -18.94 -0.34 2.13
CA MET A 104 -19.77 0.24 1.08
C MET A 104 -20.99 -0.63 0.75
N SER A 105 -20.85 -1.96 0.75
CA SER A 105 -21.98 -2.86 0.55
C SER A 105 -23.04 -2.74 1.66
N GLY A 106 -22.60 -2.63 2.92
CA GLY A 106 -23.47 -2.43 4.08
C GLY A 106 -24.12 -1.05 4.08
N LEU A 107 -23.34 0.01 3.77
CA LEU A 107 -23.84 1.38 3.71
C LEU A 107 -24.85 1.58 2.57
N THR A 108 -24.59 1.02 1.39
CA THR A 108 -25.50 1.11 0.25
C THR A 108 -26.81 0.37 0.56
N SER A 109 -26.74 -0.80 1.20
CA SER A 109 -27.94 -1.57 1.61
C SER A 109 -28.75 -0.84 2.69
N ALA A 110 -28.08 -0.28 3.71
CA ALA A 110 -28.74 0.47 4.79
C ALA A 110 -29.39 1.77 4.29
N LEU A 111 -28.71 2.52 3.42
CA LEU A 111 -29.25 3.74 2.84
C LEU A 111 -30.39 3.46 1.85
N THR A 112 -30.29 2.38 1.06
CA THR A 112 -31.40 1.98 0.16
C THR A 112 -32.62 1.55 0.96
N GLY A 113 -32.44 0.82 2.07
CA GLY A 113 -33.51 0.45 3.00
C GLY A 113 -34.16 1.66 3.67
N ALA A 114 -33.36 2.61 4.17
CA ALA A 114 -33.87 3.84 4.76
C ALA A 114 -34.63 4.71 3.73
N VAL A 115 -34.19 4.73 2.47
CA VAL A 115 -34.86 5.45 1.38
C VAL A 115 -36.15 4.75 0.96
N SER A 116 -36.22 3.41 0.98
CA SER A 116 -37.46 2.68 0.70
C SER A 116 -38.50 2.85 1.80
N ASP A 117 -38.08 2.92 3.06
CA ASP A 117 -38.98 3.13 4.20
C ASP A 117 -39.61 4.54 4.17
N VAL A 118 -38.81 5.57 3.83
CA VAL A 118 -39.30 6.96 3.68
C VAL A 118 -40.16 7.15 2.42
N GLY A 119 -39.85 6.44 1.32
CA GLY A 119 -40.63 6.48 0.09
C GLY A 119 -42.00 5.81 0.20
N GLY A 120 -42.15 4.83 1.10
CA GLY A 120 -43.41 4.13 1.37
C GLY A 120 -44.46 4.98 2.09
N GLU A 121 -44.04 5.96 2.89
CA GLU A 121 -44.94 6.78 3.73
C GLU A 121 -45.38 8.11 3.09
N MET A 122 -44.72 8.60 2.03
CA MET A 122 -44.93 9.97 1.50
C MET A 122 -45.63 10.09 0.12
N GLY A 123 -46.11 9.01 -0.50
CA GLY A 123 -46.83 9.07 -1.79
C GLY A 123 -45.97 9.59 -2.96
N GLY A 124 -46.62 10.03 -4.06
CA GLY A 124 -45.98 10.25 -5.38
C GLY A 124 -44.81 11.24 -5.44
N VAL A 125 -44.73 12.22 -4.53
CA VAL A 125 -43.58 13.14 -4.44
C VAL A 125 -42.43 12.53 -3.63
N GLY A 126 -42.76 11.79 -2.56
CA GLY A 126 -41.77 11.02 -1.78
C GLY A 126 -41.09 9.94 -2.61
N GLY A 127 -41.83 9.27 -3.51
CA GLY A 127 -41.27 8.29 -4.45
C GLY A 127 -40.28 8.86 -5.46
N PHE A 128 -40.49 10.08 -5.96
CA PHE A 128 -39.57 10.74 -6.88
C PHE A 128 -38.26 11.18 -6.19
N VAL A 129 -38.37 11.76 -4.98
CA VAL A 129 -37.21 12.16 -4.18
C VAL A 129 -36.41 10.93 -3.74
N ALA A 130 -37.08 9.86 -3.31
CA ALA A 130 -36.45 8.58 -2.98
C ALA A 130 -35.71 7.98 -4.19
N GLY A 131 -36.31 8.04 -5.40
CA GLY A 131 -35.67 7.58 -6.64
C GLY A 131 -34.41 8.38 -7.01
N ALA A 132 -34.45 9.71 -6.90
CA ALA A 132 -33.29 10.56 -7.18
C ALA A 132 -32.17 10.39 -6.15
N VAL A 133 -32.51 10.25 -4.86
CA VAL A 133 -31.55 9.98 -3.78
C VAL A 133 -30.91 8.61 -3.97
N ASN A 134 -31.67 7.57 -4.31
CA ASN A 134 -31.14 6.23 -4.56
C ASN A 134 -30.22 6.21 -5.81
N ALA A 135 -30.60 6.91 -6.88
CA ALA A 135 -29.75 7.08 -8.06
C ALA A 135 -28.45 7.83 -7.73
N GLY A 136 -28.52 8.88 -6.91
CA GLY A 136 -27.35 9.63 -6.43
C GLY A 136 -26.42 8.78 -5.55
N ILE A 137 -26.98 7.98 -4.64
CA ILE A 137 -26.23 7.05 -3.79
C ILE A 137 -25.55 5.98 -4.65
N SER A 138 -26.27 5.39 -5.60
CA SER A 138 -25.74 4.36 -6.51
C SER A 138 -24.63 4.90 -7.41
N PHE A 139 -24.78 6.14 -7.91
CA PHE A 139 -23.74 6.79 -8.72
C PHE A 139 -22.51 7.17 -7.89
N GLY A 140 -22.71 7.77 -6.72
CA GLY A 140 -21.62 8.15 -5.81
C GLY A 140 -20.85 6.94 -5.28
N SER A 141 -21.55 5.87 -4.88
CA SER A 141 -20.90 4.62 -4.46
C SER A 141 -20.18 3.94 -5.63
N GLY A 142 -20.76 3.97 -6.84
CA GLY A 142 -20.13 3.47 -8.05
C GLY A 142 -18.80 4.16 -8.39
N ILE A 143 -18.73 5.49 -8.28
CA ILE A 143 -17.49 6.25 -8.51
C ILE A 143 -16.42 5.89 -7.48
N VAL A 144 -16.76 5.89 -6.19
CA VAL A 144 -15.81 5.59 -5.13
C VAL A 144 -15.32 4.14 -5.27
N MET A 145 -16.21 3.20 -5.57
CA MET A 145 -15.85 1.80 -5.79
C MET A 145 -14.92 1.63 -7.00
N ALA A 146 -15.20 2.31 -8.12
CA ALA A 146 -14.31 2.29 -9.29
C ALA A 146 -12.92 2.88 -8.98
N ALA A 147 -12.87 4.00 -8.25
CA ALA A 147 -11.61 4.61 -7.83
C ALA A 147 -10.81 3.69 -6.89
N THR A 148 -11.47 3.05 -5.93
CA THR A 148 -10.86 2.10 -5.00
C THR A 148 -10.32 0.86 -5.73
N ILE A 149 -11.05 0.31 -6.71
CA ILE A 149 -10.59 -0.81 -7.54
C ILE A 149 -9.36 -0.40 -8.36
N MET A 150 -9.41 0.77 -9.03
CA MET A 150 -8.29 1.27 -9.82
C MET A 150 -7.05 1.50 -8.95
N ALA A 151 -7.19 2.09 -7.77
CA ALA A 151 -6.10 2.28 -6.83
C ALA A 151 -5.50 0.93 -6.38
N PHE A 152 -6.36 -0.06 -6.05
CA PHE A 152 -5.91 -1.39 -5.68
C PHE A 152 -5.14 -2.09 -6.80
N LEU A 153 -5.63 -2.04 -8.04
CA LEU A 153 -4.94 -2.60 -9.21
C LEU A 153 -3.57 -1.94 -9.44
N LEU A 154 -3.47 -0.62 -9.27
CA LEU A 154 -2.19 0.09 -9.37
C LEU A 154 -1.20 -0.37 -8.29
N TYR A 155 -1.67 -0.59 -7.06
CA TYR A 155 -0.82 -1.15 -6.00
C TYR A 155 -0.37 -2.57 -6.32
N LEU A 156 -1.24 -3.42 -6.88
CA LEU A 156 -0.85 -4.77 -7.31
C LEU A 156 0.22 -4.75 -8.39
N VAL A 157 0.06 -3.90 -9.41
CA VAL A 157 1.06 -3.74 -10.47
C VAL A 157 2.38 -3.25 -9.90
N PHE A 158 2.34 -2.27 -9.00
CA PHE A 158 3.52 -1.76 -8.31
C PHE A 158 4.26 -2.87 -7.53
N ILE A 159 3.53 -3.64 -6.71
CA ILE A 159 4.10 -4.73 -5.92
C ILE A 159 4.70 -5.80 -6.84
N ALA A 160 3.94 -6.25 -7.84
CA ALA A 160 4.40 -7.27 -8.78
C ALA A 160 5.66 -6.83 -9.54
N TYR A 161 5.70 -5.57 -9.98
CA TYR A 161 6.86 -4.99 -10.66
C TYR A 161 8.12 -5.01 -9.77
N TYR A 162 8.01 -4.57 -8.51
CA TYR A 162 9.16 -4.56 -7.62
C TYR A 162 9.58 -5.94 -7.15
N VAL A 163 8.63 -6.84 -6.85
CA VAL A 163 8.92 -8.25 -6.55
C VAL A 163 9.67 -8.90 -7.71
N TYR A 164 9.22 -8.67 -8.95
CA TYR A 164 9.90 -9.16 -10.14
C TYR A 164 11.34 -8.66 -10.23
N ILE A 165 11.58 -7.37 -9.99
CA ILE A 165 12.92 -6.80 -9.96
C ILE A 165 13.78 -7.46 -8.86
N PHE A 166 13.26 -7.62 -7.65
CA PHE A 166 13.99 -8.24 -6.54
C PHE A 166 14.36 -9.71 -6.80
N ILE A 167 13.48 -10.46 -7.47
CA ILE A 167 13.74 -11.86 -7.84
C ILE A 167 14.74 -11.93 -8.98
N ARG A 168 14.51 -11.17 -10.07
CA ARG A 168 15.36 -11.17 -11.27
C ARG A 168 16.79 -10.69 -10.99
N HIS A 169 16.95 -9.76 -10.06
CA HIS A 169 18.23 -9.20 -9.67
C HIS A 169 18.68 -9.66 -8.28
N SER A 170 18.20 -10.83 -7.83
CA SER A 170 18.56 -11.41 -6.52
C SER A 170 20.07 -11.60 -6.34
N GLU A 171 20.79 -11.94 -7.41
CA GLU A 171 22.25 -12.06 -7.42
C GLU A 171 22.95 -10.78 -6.95
N LEU A 172 22.43 -9.59 -7.28
CA LEU A 172 22.99 -8.30 -6.83
C LEU A 172 23.05 -8.20 -5.29
N PHE A 173 22.10 -8.81 -4.61
CA PHE A 173 21.95 -8.71 -3.15
C PHE A 173 22.53 -9.91 -2.41
N LEU A 174 22.44 -11.09 -3.02
CA LEU A 174 22.75 -12.37 -2.40
C LEU A 174 24.17 -12.87 -2.68
N SER A 175 24.89 -12.30 -3.65
CA SER A 175 26.28 -12.69 -3.88
C SER A 175 27.20 -12.20 -2.77
N ASP A 176 28.01 -13.10 -2.25
CA ASP A 176 29.08 -12.78 -1.31
C ASP A 176 30.20 -12.03 -2.05
N PHE A 177 30.09 -10.71 -2.13
CA PHE A 177 31.18 -9.84 -2.61
C PHE A 177 32.38 -9.78 -1.63
N SER A 178 32.40 -10.66 -0.62
CA SER A 178 33.48 -10.92 0.34
C SER A 178 34.82 -11.27 -0.33
N GLN A 179 34.83 -11.65 -1.62
CA GLN A 179 36.05 -12.04 -2.33
C GLN A 179 36.68 -10.96 -3.24
N ALA A 180 36.15 -9.72 -3.27
CA ALA A 180 36.77 -8.64 -4.04
C ALA A 180 37.91 -7.91 -3.28
N GLU A 181 38.21 -8.32 -2.04
CA GLU A 181 39.27 -7.74 -1.19
C GLU A 181 40.32 -8.79 -0.73
N ALA A 182 40.66 -9.77 -1.58
CA ALA A 182 41.84 -10.62 -1.37
C ALA A 182 42.92 -10.33 -2.43
#